data_AF-A0A0F9HS83-F1
#
_entry.id   AF-A0A0F9HS83-F1
#
_cell.length_a   1.000
_cell.length_b   1.000
_cell.length_c   1.000
_cell.angle_alpha   90.00
_cell.angle_beta   90.00
_cell.angle_gamma   90.00
#
_symmetry.space_group_name_H-M   'P 1'
#
loop_
_entity.id
_entity.type
_entity.pdbx_description
1 polymer ?
#
loop_
_entity_poly.entity_id
_entity_poly.type
_entity_poly.pdbx_seq_one_letter_code
_entity_poly.pdbx_strand_id
1 'polypeptide(L)'
;MSDRAEEWREKRRQAARRVYWADPDKARAKSRKKAGRRRAALAYPVWANRDAIKKFYDECPDGHHVDHIIPLRGKNISGLHVENNLQYLTVSENSRKGNSFP
;
A
#
# COMPACT_ATOMS: atom_id res chain seq x y z
N MET A 1 19.82 -28.71 0.56
CA MET A 1 18.64 -28.32 -0.25
C MET A 1 18.80 -28.98 -1.61
N SER A 2 17.73 -29.45 -2.25
CA SER A 2 17.84 -30.15 -3.55
C SER A 2 18.24 -29.18 -4.66
N ASP A 3 19.21 -29.56 -5.50
CA ASP A 3 19.70 -28.78 -6.64
C ASP A 3 18.56 -28.31 -7.57
N ARG A 4 17.52 -29.14 -7.71
CA ARG A 4 16.31 -28.83 -8.49
C ARG A 4 15.52 -27.64 -7.94
N ALA A 5 15.53 -27.46 -6.61
CA ALA A 5 14.88 -26.33 -5.96
C ALA A 5 15.66 -25.03 -6.18
N GLU A 6 16.98 -25.11 -6.25
CA GLU A 6 17.85 -23.96 -6.54
C GLU A 6 17.74 -23.53 -7.99
N GLU A 7 17.76 -24.47 -8.93
CA GLU A 7 17.51 -24.20 -10.36
C GLU A 7 16.15 -23.53 -10.58
N TRP A 8 15.11 -24.02 -9.91
CA TRP A 8 13.77 -23.44 -10.03
C TRP A 8 13.72 -22.01 -9.47
N ARG A 9 14.38 -21.76 -8.32
CA ARG A 9 14.50 -20.40 -7.76
C ARG A 9 15.26 -19.48 -8.72
N GLU A 10 16.33 -19.98 -9.34
CA GLU A 10 17.14 -19.21 -10.28
C GLU A 10 16.36 -18.85 -11.55
N LYS A 11 15.64 -19.81 -12.15
CA LYS A 11 14.74 -19.54 -13.29
C LYS A 11 13.70 -18.46 -12.95
N ARG A 12 13.13 -18.49 -11.74
CA ARG A 12 12.20 -17.43 -11.28
C ARG A 12 12.89 -16.08 -11.11
N ARG A 13 14.11 -16.04 -10.58
CA ARG A 13 14.90 -14.81 -10.46
C ARG A 13 15.18 -14.20 -11.83
N GLN A 14 15.59 -15.00 -12.81
CA GLN A 14 15.86 -14.56 -14.18
C GLN A 14 14.59 -14.03 -14.87
N ALA A 15 13.47 -14.74 -14.74
CA ALA A 15 12.18 -14.30 -15.29
C ALA A 15 11.74 -12.97 -14.66
N ALA A 16 11.85 -12.82 -13.34
CA ALA A 16 11.54 -11.58 -12.64
C ALA A 16 12.45 -10.42 -13.08
N ARG A 17 13.75 -10.68 -13.27
CA ARG A 17 14.73 -9.72 -13.77
C ARG A 17 14.38 -9.27 -15.20
N ARG A 18 14.00 -10.20 -16.08
CA ARG A 18 13.55 -9.88 -17.44
C ARG A 18 12.33 -8.96 -17.44
N VAL A 19 11.32 -9.27 -16.62
CA VAL A 19 10.13 -8.42 -16.48
C VAL A 19 10.47 -7.05 -15.92
N TYR A 20 11.37 -6.97 -14.94
CA TYR A 20 11.81 -5.70 -14.36
C TYR A 20 12.53 -4.82 -15.39
N TRP A 21 13.48 -5.36 -16.15
CA TRP A 21 14.22 -4.57 -17.14
C TRP A 21 13.42 -4.24 -18.40
N ALA A 22 12.33 -4.96 -18.68
CA ALA A 22 11.40 -4.60 -19.74
C ALA A 22 10.63 -3.30 -19.44
N ASP A 23 10.26 -3.07 -18.19
CA ASP A 23 9.58 -1.84 -17.73
C ASP A 23 9.84 -1.62 -16.23
N PRO A 24 10.96 -0.96 -15.87
CA PRO A 24 11.34 -0.76 -14.48
C PRO A 24 10.32 0.06 -13.70
N ASP A 25 9.65 1.02 -14.33
CA ASP A 25 8.74 1.93 -13.65
C ASP A 25 7.42 1.25 -13.30
N LYS A 26 6.87 0.45 -14.22
CA LYS A 26 5.71 -0.40 -13.91
C LYS A 26 6.03 -1.44 -12.85
N ALA A 27 7.23 -2.03 -12.89
CA ALA A 27 7.67 -2.97 -11.87
C ALA A 27 7.78 -2.31 -10.48
N ARG A 28 8.36 -1.10 -10.41
CA ARG A 28 8.44 -0.29 -9.19
C ARG A 28 7.06 0.12 -8.68
N ALA A 29 6.16 0.58 -9.55
CA ALA A 29 4.79 0.92 -9.19
C ALA A 29 4.03 -0.27 -8.58
N LYS A 30 4.15 -1.45 -9.20
CA LYS A 30 3.58 -2.70 -8.68
C LYS A 30 4.14 -3.05 -7.30
N SER A 31 5.45 -2.93 -7.12
CA SER A 31 6.12 -3.16 -5.83
C SER A 31 5.62 -2.19 -4.74
N ARG A 32 5.53 -0.89 -5.05
CA ARG A 32 4.99 0.14 -4.15
C ARG A 32 3.55 -0.18 -3.73
N LYS A 33 2.67 -0.56 -4.69
CA LYS A 33 1.28 -0.96 -4.41
C LYS A 33 1.21 -2.18 -3.49
N LYS A 34 2.03 -3.21 -3.74
CA LYS A 34 2.11 -4.42 -2.89
C LYS A 34 2.57 -4.07 -1.47
N ALA A 35 3.59 -3.23 -1.34
CA ALA A 35 4.09 -2.78 -0.05
C ALA A 35 3.03 -1.97 0.72
N GLY A 36 2.30 -1.08 0.04
CA GLY A 36 1.18 -0.33 0.64
C GLY A 36 0.09 -1.23 1.21
N ARG A 37 -0.38 -2.21 0.42
CA ARG A 37 -1.36 -3.21 0.87
C ARG A 37 -0.89 -4.00 2.08
N ARG A 38 0.37 -4.44 2.07
CA ARG A 38 0.96 -5.17 3.21
C ARG A 38 0.96 -4.32 4.47
N ARG A 39 1.30 -3.03 4.38
CA ARG A 39 1.29 -2.13 5.55
C ARG A 39 -0.11 -1.94 6.10
N ALA A 40 -1.10 -1.71 5.23
CA ALA A 40 -2.50 -1.63 5.65
C ALA A 40 -2.93 -2.90 6.39
N ALA A 41 -2.56 -4.08 5.89
CA ALA A 41 -2.84 -5.34 6.56
C ALA A 41 -2.13 -5.51 7.92
N LEU A 42 -0.87 -5.08 8.03
CA LEU A 42 -0.13 -5.12 9.30
C LEU A 42 -0.65 -4.10 10.32
N ALA A 43 -1.17 -2.97 9.84
CA ALA A 43 -1.76 -1.92 10.66
C ALA A 43 -3.25 -2.16 10.96
N TYR A 44 -3.80 -3.33 10.62
CA TYR A 44 -5.21 -3.67 10.76
C TYR A 44 -5.46 -4.36 12.12
N PRO A 45 -5.89 -3.66 13.18
CA PRO A 45 -6.18 -4.31 14.45
C PRO A 45 -7.45 -5.15 14.36
N VAL A 46 -7.54 -6.17 15.20
CA VAL A 46 -8.69 -7.10 15.24
C VAL A 46 -10.03 -6.41 15.52
N TRP A 47 -9.99 -5.29 16.23
CA TRP A 47 -11.16 -4.51 16.62
C TRP A 47 -11.57 -3.46 15.58
N ALA A 48 -10.84 -3.27 14.47
CA ALA A 48 -11.22 -2.29 13.46
C ALA A 48 -12.55 -2.67 12.80
N ASN A 49 -13.41 -1.69 12.56
CA ASN A 49 -14.70 -1.91 11.93
C ASN A 49 -14.53 -2.05 10.41
N ARG A 50 -14.48 -3.30 9.95
CA ARG A 50 -14.35 -3.67 8.52
C ARG A 50 -15.44 -3.06 7.65
N ASP A 51 -16.67 -3.08 8.12
CA ASP A 51 -17.82 -2.61 7.35
C ASP A 51 -17.80 -1.08 7.24
N ALA A 52 -17.43 -0.38 8.32
CA ALA A 52 -17.25 1.07 8.29
C ALA A 52 -16.10 1.50 7.36
N ILE A 53 -14.95 0.80 7.41
CA ILE A 53 -13.83 1.06 6.48
C ILE A 53 -14.27 0.83 5.03
N LYS A 54 -14.94 -0.29 4.75
CA LYS A 54 -15.43 -0.59 3.40
C LYS A 54 -16.39 0.50 2.92
N LYS A 55 -17.36 0.87 3.76
CA LYS A 55 -18.33 1.92 3.46
C LYS A 55 -17.63 3.26 3.18
N PHE A 56 -16.59 3.61 3.93
CA PHE A 56 -15.80 4.81 3.69
C PHE A 56 -15.10 4.80 2.32
N TYR A 57 -14.60 3.65 1.85
CA TYR A 57 -14.07 3.55 0.48
C TYR A 57 -15.16 3.63 -0.58
N ASP A 58 -16.32 3.02 -0.34
CA ASP A 58 -17.44 3.00 -1.28
C ASP A 58 -18.09 4.39 -1.44
N GLU A 59 -18.11 5.20 -0.38
CA GLU A 59 -18.69 6.54 -0.33
C GLU A 59 -17.69 7.65 -0.70
N CYS A 60 -16.49 7.30 -1.20
CA CYS A 60 -15.47 8.27 -1.59
C CYS A 60 -15.98 9.15 -2.74
N PRO A 61 -16.11 10.47 -2.55
CA PRO A 61 -16.64 11.35 -3.58
C PRO A 61 -15.67 11.49 -4.77
N ASP A 62 -16.21 11.82 -5.93
CA ASP A 62 -15.41 12.05 -7.13
C ASP A 62 -14.37 13.16 -6.89
N GLY A 63 -13.18 12.97 -7.47
CA GLY A 63 -12.05 13.89 -7.28
C GLY A 63 -11.35 13.80 -5.91
N HIS A 64 -11.79 12.90 -5.03
CA HIS A 64 -11.16 12.64 -3.73
C HIS A 64 -10.53 11.25 -3.67
N HIS A 65 -9.57 11.11 -2.76
CA HIS A 65 -8.98 9.85 -2.36
C HIS A 65 -9.21 9.62 -0.86
N VAL A 66 -9.41 8.35 -0.50
CA VAL A 66 -9.32 7.92 0.90
C VAL A 66 -7.85 7.90 1.33
N ASP A 67 -7.54 8.68 2.34
CA ASP A 67 -6.21 8.81 2.94
C ASP A 67 -6.28 8.50 4.45
N HIS A 68 -5.12 8.28 5.07
CA HIS A 68 -5.00 8.09 6.51
C HIS A 68 -4.60 9.40 7.21
N ILE A 69 -5.39 9.89 8.18
CA ILE A 69 -5.10 11.11 8.97
C ILE A 69 -3.69 11.01 9.56
N ILE A 70 -3.44 9.94 10.31
CA ILE A 70 -2.11 9.51 10.75
C ILE A 70 -1.55 8.54 9.70
N PRO A 71 -0.42 8.87 9.03
CA PRO A 71 0.11 8.04 7.96
C PRO A 71 0.53 6.66 8.47
N LEU A 72 0.31 5.61 7.69
CA LEU A 72 0.78 4.25 8.02
C LEU A 72 2.31 4.08 7.93
N ARG A 73 3.01 5.09 7.40
CA ARG A 73 4.47 5.09 7.20
C ARG A 73 5.06 6.49 7.41
N GLY A 74 4.63 7.17 8.48
CA GLY A 74 5.24 8.44 8.86
C GLY A 74 6.68 8.26 9.32
N LYS A 75 7.45 9.35 9.28
CA LYS A 75 8.87 9.35 9.70
C LYS A 75 9.01 9.07 11.21
N ASN A 76 8.14 9.69 12.00
CA ASN A 76 8.19 9.65 13.47
C ASN A 76 7.02 8.90 14.09
N ILE A 77 5.88 8.83 13.41
CA ILE A 77 4.66 8.19 13.90
C ILE A 77 4.06 7.29 12.83
N SER A 78 3.28 6.28 13.24
CA SER A 78 2.53 5.42 12.34
C SER A 78 1.12 5.20 12.87
N GLY A 79 0.13 5.38 12.01
CA GLY A 79 -1.28 5.16 12.34
C GLY A 79 -1.71 3.71 12.16
N LEU A 80 -2.96 3.43 12.55
CA LEU A 80 -3.64 2.16 12.32
C LEU A 80 -4.59 2.28 11.12
N HIS A 81 -4.86 1.16 10.45
CA HIS A 81 -5.88 1.09 9.41
C HIS A 81 -7.24 0.80 10.06
N VAL A 82 -7.83 1.88 10.58
CA VAL A 82 -9.10 1.88 11.31
C VAL A 82 -9.98 2.99 10.77
N GLU A 83 -11.30 2.84 10.88
CA GLU A 83 -12.32 3.75 10.37
C GLU A 83 -12.11 5.20 10.83
N ASN A 84 -11.70 5.40 12.08
CA ASN A 84 -11.47 6.73 12.65
C ASN A 84 -10.13 7.37 12.21
N ASN A 85 -9.29 6.63 11.49
CA ASN A 85 -8.05 7.16 10.93
C ASN A 85 -8.17 7.42 9.41
N LEU A 86 -9.36 7.32 8.83
CA LEU A 86 -9.60 7.61 7.42
C LEU A 86 -10.13 9.03 7.22
N GLN A 87 -9.76 9.65 6.10
CA GLN A 87 -10.27 10.95 5.67
C GLN A 87 -10.37 10.99 4.14
N TYR A 88 -11.23 11.86 3.62
CA TYR A 88 -11.21 12.21 2.20
C TYR A 88 -10.30 13.42 2.00
N LEU A 89 -9.41 13.32 1.02
CA LEU A 89 -8.61 14.45 0.55
C LEU A 89 -8.75 14.56 -0.96
N THR A 90 -8.75 15.78 -1.49
CA THR A 90 -8.61 15.96 -2.94
C THR A 90 -7.29 15.36 -3.41
N VAL A 91 -7.20 15.04 -4.70
CA VAL A 91 -5.96 14.49 -5.29
C VAL A 91 -4.75 15.37 -5.02
N SER A 92 -4.91 16.70 -5.06
CA SER A 92 -3.85 17.68 -4.81
C SER A 92 -3.43 17.71 -3.35
N GLU A 93 -4.38 17.73 -2.41
CA GLU A 93 -4.11 17.69 -0.97
C GLU A 93 -3.41 16.40 -0.55
N ASN A 94 -3.91 15.25 -1.01
CA ASN A 94 -3.30 13.95 -0.74
C ASN A 94 -1.85 13.89 -1.25
N SER A 95 -1.61 14.42 -2.45
CA SER A 95 -0.26 14.49 -3.03
C SER A 95 0.68 15.40 -2.23
N ARG A 96 0.18 16.52 -1.71
CA ARG A 96 0.94 17.44 -0.87
C ARG A 96 1.22 16.88 0.53
N LYS A 97 0.24 16.18 1.13
CA LYS A 97 0.39 15.55 2.46
C LYS A 97 1.41 14.41 2.45
N GLY A 98 1.34 13.53 1.44
CA GLY A 98 2.21 12.36 1.36
C GLY A 98 2.15 11.49 2.64
N ASN A 99 3.32 11.12 3.18
CA ASN A 99 3.42 10.36 4.44
C ASN A 99 3.68 11.26 5.66
N SER A 100 3.36 12.55 5.58
CA SER A 100 3.51 13.46 6.70
C SER A 100 2.30 13.36 7.62
N PHE A 101 2.55 13.48 8.93
CA PHE A 101 1.49 13.83 9.87
C PHE A 101 1.26 15.35 9.76
N PRO A 102 0.01 15.82 9.74
CA PRO A 102 -0.30 17.24 9.78
C PRO A 102 0.37 17.96 10.95
#